data_AF-A0A329MXK3-F1
#
_entry.id   AF-A0A329MXK3-F1
#
_cell.length_a   1.000
_cell.length_b   1.000
_cell.length_c   1.000
_cell.angle_alpha   90.00
_cell.angle_beta   90.00
_cell.angle_gamma   90.00
#
_symmetry.space_group_name_H-M   'P 1'
#
loop_
_entity.id
_entity.type
_entity.pdbx_description
1 polymer ?
#
loop_
_entity_poly.entity_id
_entity_poly.type
_entity_poly.pdbx_seq_one_letter_code
_entity_poly.pdbx_strand_id
1 'polypeptide(L)' 'MSKATGIENNEEVGELSEVLRKNKRMTEQDGIKGTIEEELYDVLYYVLALANVYGIDLERSFEMKEEINRLKWKK' A
#
# COMPACT_ATOMS: atom_id res chain seq x y z
N MET A 1 4.18 -20.30 6.45
CA MET A 1 3.52 -18.99 6.61
C MET A 1 4.04 -17.90 5.68
N SER A 2 5.27 -17.98 5.14
CA SER A 2 5.85 -16.91 4.27
C SER A 2 5.28 -16.82 2.83
N LYS A 3 4.62 -17.87 2.29
CA LYS A 3 4.12 -17.86 0.90
C LYS A 3 2.71 -17.25 0.72
N ALA A 4 1.87 -17.23 1.74
CA ALA A 4 0.49 -16.75 1.63
C ALA A 4 0.42 -15.21 1.56
N THR A 5 1.18 -14.54 2.43
CA THR A 5 1.18 -13.09 2.57
C THR A 5 1.71 -12.33 1.34
N GLY A 6 2.60 -12.96 0.55
CA GLY A 6 3.11 -12.36 -0.68
C GLY A 6 2.18 -12.52 -1.89
N ILE A 7 1.27 -13.49 -1.86
CA ILE A 7 0.28 -13.70 -2.91
C ILE A 7 -0.88 -12.72 -2.73
N GLU A 8 -1.38 -12.59 -1.49
CA GLU A 8 -2.48 -11.68 -1.14
C GLU A 8 -2.14 -10.21 -1.49
N ASN A 9 -0.92 -9.73 -1.19
CA ASN A 9 -0.51 -8.36 -1.57
C ASN A 9 -0.55 -8.12 -3.09
N ASN A 10 -0.18 -9.11 -3.91
CA ASN A 10 -0.27 -8.98 -5.37
C ASN A 10 -1.72 -8.92 -5.87
N GLU A 11 -2.65 -9.58 -5.17
CA GLU A 11 -4.07 -9.52 -5.48
C GLU A 11 -4.62 -8.11 -5.21
N GLU A 12 -4.33 -7.53 -4.04
CA GLU A 12 -4.77 -6.15 -3.70
C GLU A 12 -4.23 -5.10 -4.68
N VAL A 13 -2.98 -5.25 -5.15
CA VAL A 13 -2.43 -4.35 -6.19
C VAL A 13 -3.16 -4.51 -7.53
N GLY A 14 -3.63 -5.72 -7.83
CA GLY A 14 -4.47 -6.01 -8.99
C GLY A 14 -5.85 -5.35 -8.89
N GLU A 15 -6.52 -5.48 -7.74
CA GLU A 15 -7.81 -4.86 -7.47
C GLU A 15 -7.70 -3.33 -7.49
N LEU A 16 -6.66 -2.77 -6.86
CA LEU A 16 -6.30 -1.35 -6.95
C LEU A 16 -6.13 -0.88 -8.40
N SER A 17 -5.43 -1.65 -9.23
CA SER A 17 -5.25 -1.32 -10.65
C SER A 17 -6.58 -1.27 -11.40
N GLU A 18 -7.48 -2.22 -11.11
CA GLU A 18 -8.79 -2.28 -11.73
C GLU A 18 -9.67 -1.09 -11.35
N VAL A 19 -9.74 -0.73 -10.07
CA VAL A 19 -10.55 0.42 -9.61
C VAL A 19 -9.97 1.76 -10.05
N LEU A 20 -8.64 1.89 -10.13
CA LEU A 20 -7.96 3.07 -10.67
C LEU A 20 -8.31 3.28 -12.14
N ARG A 21 -8.28 2.21 -12.94
CA ARG A 21 -8.67 2.27 -14.35
C ARG A 21 -10.14 2.70 -14.53
N LYS A 22 -11.00 2.29 -13.60
CA LYS A 22 -12.43 2.68 -13.58
C LYS A 22 -12.66 4.06 -12.97
N ASN A 23 -11.64 4.67 -12.34
CA ASN A 23 -11.73 5.90 -11.55
C ASN A 23 -12.90 5.88 -10.55
N LYS A 24 -13.15 4.72 -9.92
CA LYS A 24 -14.27 4.55 -8.98
C LYS A 24 -13.87 5.11 -7.62
N ARG A 25 -14.41 6.27 -7.28
CA ARG A 25 -14.15 7.00 -6.03
C ARG A 25 -15.25 6.77 -5.02
N MET A 26 -14.89 6.84 -3.74
CA MET A 26 -15.85 6.88 -2.64
C MET A 26 -16.78 8.09 -2.79
N THR A 27 -18.06 7.84 -2.62
CA THR A 27 -19.11 8.87 -2.53
C THR A 27 -19.86 8.68 -1.21
N GLU A 28 -20.59 9.72 -0.78
CA GLU A 28 -21.44 9.61 0.42
C GLU A 28 -22.54 8.54 0.27
N GLN A 29 -22.95 8.23 -0.96
CA GLN A 29 -24.04 7.29 -1.25
C GLN A 29 -23.56 5.84 -1.38
N ASP A 30 -22.43 5.62 -2.05
CA ASP A 30 -21.92 4.28 -2.36
C ASP A 30 -20.95 3.74 -1.30
N GLY A 31 -20.47 4.61 -0.41
CA GLY A 31 -19.49 4.27 0.61
C GLY A 31 -18.13 3.88 0.01
N ILE A 32 -17.30 3.21 0.81
CA ILE A 32 -15.91 2.90 0.47
C ILE A 32 -15.76 1.63 -0.39
N LYS A 33 -16.79 0.79 -0.49
CA LYS A 33 -16.65 -0.55 -1.05
C LYS A 33 -16.43 -0.60 -2.57
N GLY A 34 -15.40 -1.30 -3.00
CA GLY A 34 -14.84 -1.42 -4.34
C GLY A 34 -14.41 -0.07 -4.89
N THR A 35 -13.90 0.84 -4.06
CA THR A 35 -13.39 2.15 -4.49
C THR A 35 -11.88 2.19 -4.36
N ILE A 36 -11.26 3.17 -5.03
CA ILE A 36 -9.83 3.43 -4.92
C ILE A 36 -9.38 3.58 -3.46
N GLU A 37 -10.23 4.16 -2.60
CA GLU A 37 -9.95 4.33 -1.18
C GLU A 37 -9.88 3.01 -0.40
N GLU A 38 -10.75 2.03 -0.68
CA GLU A 38 -10.68 0.68 -0.07
C GLU A 38 -9.40 -0.03 -0.54
N GLU A 39 -9.17 -0.11 -1.84
CA GLU A 39 -8.02 -0.86 -2.35
C GLU A 39 -6.67 -0.24 -1.95
N LEU A 40 -6.60 1.09 -1.82
CA LEU A 40 -5.41 1.76 -1.26
C LEU A 40 -5.20 1.39 0.21
N TYR A 41 -6.28 1.28 0.98
CA TYR A 41 -6.22 0.85 2.37
C TYR A 41 -5.77 -0.61 2.47
N ASP A 42 -6.27 -1.51 1.63
CA ASP A 42 -5.91 -2.93 1.67
C ASP A 42 -4.43 -3.16 1.32
N VAL A 43 -3.92 -2.47 0.30
CA VAL A 43 -2.48 -2.47 -0.01
C VAL A 43 -1.65 -1.96 1.17
N LEU A 44 -2.06 -0.84 1.79
CA LEU A 44 -1.35 -0.30 2.96
C LEU A 44 -1.39 -1.26 4.14
N TYR A 45 -2.55 -1.85 4.42
CA TYR A 45 -2.75 -2.81 5.50
C TYR A 45 -1.80 -3.99 5.36
N TYR A 46 -1.69 -4.57 4.16
CA TYR A 46 -0.77 -5.68 3.91
C TYR A 46 0.70 -5.27 4.06
N VAL A 47 1.09 -4.06 3.61
CA VAL A 47 2.45 -3.55 3.84
C VAL A 47 2.77 -3.45 5.33
N LEU A 48 1.84 -2.94 6.14
CA LEU A 48 1.98 -2.85 7.59
C LEU A 48 2.03 -4.24 8.25
N ALA A 49 1.17 -5.16 7.83
CA ALA A 49 1.14 -6.53 8.32
C ALA A 49 2.47 -7.24 8.03
N LEU A 50 3.01 -7.10 6.82
CA LEU A 50 4.32 -7.63 6.44
C LEU A 50 5.42 -7.04 7.32
N ALA A 51 5.45 -5.72 7.51
CA ALA A 51 6.44 -5.09 8.36
C ALA A 51 6.41 -5.64 9.79
N ASN A 52 5.22 -5.79 10.37
CA ASN A 52 5.04 -6.39 11.69
C ASN A 52 5.54 -7.84 11.75
N VAL A 53 5.19 -8.67 10.76
CA VAL A 53 5.61 -10.09 10.68
C VAL A 53 7.12 -10.23 10.60
N TYR A 54 7.79 -9.34 9.87
CA TYR A 54 9.24 -9.38 9.69
C TYR A 54 10.01 -8.53 10.72
N GLY A 55 9.32 -7.87 11.67
CA GLY A 55 9.95 -6.99 12.66
C GLY A 55 10.64 -5.78 12.03
N ILE A 56 10.11 -5.28 10.92
CA ILE A 56 10.65 -4.14 10.17
C ILE A 56 10.06 -2.84 10.74
N ASP A 57 10.94 -1.92 11.12
CA ASP A 57 10.57 -0.54 11.44
C ASP A 57 10.43 0.27 10.14
N LEU A 58 9.18 0.51 9.73
CA LEU A 58 8.87 1.28 8.52
C LEU A 58 9.17 2.76 8.68
N GLU A 59 9.03 3.33 9.87
CA GLU A 59 9.35 4.74 10.14
C GLU A 59 10.84 4.97 9.93
N ARG A 60 11.68 4.11 10.52
CA ARG A 60 13.12 4.16 10.31
C ARG A 60 13.51 3.93 8.85
N SER A 61 12.82 3.01 8.18
CA SER A 61 13.02 2.74 6.75
C SER A 61 12.71 3.97 5.89
N PHE A 62 11.65 4.70 6.23
CA PHE A 62 11.26 5.94 5.55
C PHE A 62 12.31 7.05 5.74
N GLU A 63 12.77 7.29 6.96
CA GLU A 63 13.82 8.27 7.26
C GLU A 63 15.11 8.02 6.45
N MET A 64 15.58 6.77 6.45
CA MET A 64 16.77 6.36 5.72
C MET A 64 16.61 6.56 4.22
N LYS A 65 15.42 6.26 3.68
CA LYS A 65 15.14 6.42 2.26
C LYS A 65 15.11 7.89 1.85
N GLU A 66 14.52 8.74 2.68
CA GLU A 66 14.49 10.19 2.45
C GLU A 66 15.89 10.81 2.51
N GLU A 67 16.76 10.34 3.39
CA GLU A 67 18.17 10.76 3.40
C GLU A 67 18.89 10.40 2.09
N ILE A 68 18.70 9.18 1.60
CA ILE A 68 19.24 8.75 0.30
C ILE A 68 18.67 9.62 -0.84
N ASN A 69 17.38 9.94 -0.80
CA ASN A 69 16.74 10.79 -1.81
C ASN A 69 17.31 12.21 -1.79
N ARG A 70 17.48 12.83 -0.61
CA ARG A 70 18.10 14.16 -0.48
C ARG A 70 19.50 14.20 -1.10
N LEU A 71 20.32 13.18 -0.83
CA LEU A 71 21.67 13.06 -1.39
C LEU A 71 21.67 12.87 -2.91
N LYS A 72 20.71 12.11 -3.44
CA LYS A 72 20.60 11.84 -4.89
C LYS A 72 20.09 13.04 -5.69
N TRP A 73 19.13 13.77 -5.14
CA TRP A 73 18.41 14.82 -5.87
C TRP A 73 18.89 16.24 -5.57
N LYS A 74 19.93 16.41 -4.72
CA LYS A 74 20.53 17.70 -4.33
C LYS A 74 19.46 18.79 -4.09
N LYS A 75 18.50 18.50 -3.22
CA LYS A 75 17.67 19.55 -2.62
C LYS A 75 18.32 20.05 -1.34
#